data_AF-A0A920TT30-F1
#
_entry.id   AF-A0A920TT30-F1
#
_cell.length_a   1.000
_cell.length_b   1.000
_cell.length_c   1.000
_cell.angle_alpha   90.00
_cell.angle_beta   90.00
_cell.angle_gamma   90.00
#
_symmetry.space_group_name_H-M   'P 1'
#
loop_
_entity.id
_entity.type
_entity.pdbx_description
1 polymer ?
#
loop_
_entity_poly.entity_id
_entity_poly.type
_entity_poly.pdbx_seq_one_letter_code
_entity_poly.pdbx_strand_id
1 'polypeptide(L)'
;MVQSSKVNHRLLEEMKLVFRTEHPVLIYPSSATGAWEAAITNVLSPGDGVLAFNQGFFAEKWAEVAERFGLRVSSNPGMLVGA
;
A
#
# COMPACT_ATOMS: atom_id res chain seq x y z
N MET A 1 -25.57 0.61 -20.42
CA MET A 1 -24.53 -0.13 -19.67
C MET A 1 -23.15 -0.15 -20.34
N VAL A 2 -23.03 -0.03 -21.68
CA VAL A 2 -21.73 -0.16 -22.40
C VAL A 2 -20.86 1.12 -22.37
N GLN A 3 -21.43 2.31 -22.19
CA GLN A 3 -20.67 3.58 -22.17
C GLN A 3 -19.72 3.70 -20.95
N SER A 4 -20.10 3.13 -19.80
CA SER A 4 -19.34 3.29 -18.54
C SER A 4 -17.98 2.57 -18.55
N SER A 5 -17.85 1.42 -19.23
CA SER A 5 -16.57 0.69 -19.24
C SER A 5 -15.50 1.41 -20.07
N LYS A 6 -15.88 2.02 -21.21
CA LYS A 6 -14.94 2.77 -22.06
C LYS A 6 -14.33 3.97 -21.32
N VAL A 7 -15.15 4.69 -20.56
CA VAL A 7 -14.70 5.81 -19.72
C VAL A 7 -13.76 5.30 -18.63
N ASN A 8 -14.11 4.22 -17.92
CA ASN A 8 -13.26 3.65 -16.88
C ASN A 8 -11.89 3.21 -17.43
N HIS A 9 -11.83 2.49 -18.55
CA HIS A 9 -10.57 2.08 -19.15
C HIS A 9 -9.70 3.28 -19.53
N ARG A 10 -10.29 4.32 -20.14
CA ARG A 10 -9.57 5.54 -20.48
C ARG A 10 -9.01 6.25 -19.23
N LEU A 11 -9.82 6.39 -18.19
CA LEU A 11 -9.38 7.01 -16.93
C LEU A 11 -8.21 6.25 -16.31
N LEU A 12 -8.27 4.93 -16.27
CA LEU A 12 -7.17 4.10 -15.73
C LEU A 12 -5.88 4.24 -16.54
N GLU A 13 -5.96 4.35 -17.86
CA GLU A 13 -4.79 4.62 -18.71
C GLU A 13 -4.22 6.03 -18.47
N GLU A 14 -5.08 7.06 -18.33
CA GLU A 14 -4.63 8.43 -18.03
C GLU A 14 -4.03 8.55 -16.60
N MET A 15 -4.51 7.76 -15.63
CA MET A 15 -3.96 7.71 -14.27
C MET A 15 -2.50 7.25 -14.20
N LYS A 16 -2.03 6.48 -15.20
CA LYS A 16 -0.61 6.10 -15.29
C LYS A 16 0.30 7.31 -15.36
N LEU A 17 -0.15 8.40 -16.01
CA LEU A 17 0.58 9.67 -16.08
C LEU A 17 0.67 10.35 -14.70
N VAL A 18 -0.40 10.28 -13.91
CA VAL A 18 -0.46 10.87 -12.56
C VAL A 18 0.45 10.11 -11.60
N PHE A 19 0.35 8.78 -11.60
CA PHE A 19 1.16 7.91 -10.73
C PHE A 19 2.59 7.69 -11.26
N ARG A 20 2.92 8.19 -12.46
CA ARG A 20 4.21 8.02 -13.13
C ARG A 20 4.65 6.54 -13.22
N THR A 21 3.75 5.70 -13.71
CA THR A 21 3.97 4.25 -13.84
C THR A 21 3.66 3.77 -15.25
N GLU A 22 4.38 2.75 -15.72
CA GLU A 22 4.04 2.04 -16.96
C GLU A 22 3.10 0.85 -16.70
N HIS A 23 2.89 0.49 -15.43
CA HIS A 23 2.10 -0.66 -15.01
C HIS A 23 0.60 -0.33 -14.90
N PRO A 24 -0.29 -1.34 -14.95
CA PRO A 24 -1.74 -1.13 -14.77
C PRO A 24 -2.08 -0.44 -13.45
N VAL A 25 -2.97 0.56 -13.52
CA VAL A 25 -3.60 1.18 -12.35
C VAL A 25 -4.88 0.41 -12.04
N LEU A 26 -5.10 0.08 -10.77
CA LEU A 26 -6.22 -0.75 -10.33
C LEU A 26 -7.18 0.04 -9.46
N ILE A 27 -8.48 -0.13 -9.67
CA ILE A 27 -9.51 0.23 -8.69
C ILE A 27 -9.66 -0.96 -7.76
N TYR A 28 -9.32 -0.77 -6.49
CA TYR A 28 -9.43 -1.80 -5.47
C TYR A 28 -10.67 -1.54 -4.60
N PRO A 29 -11.69 -2.43 -4.60
CA PRO A 29 -12.97 -2.19 -3.94
C PRO A 29 -12.89 -2.38 -2.42
N SER A 30 -12.11 -1.54 -1.75
CA SER A 30 -11.97 -1.52 -0.29
C SER A 30 -11.53 -0.14 0.20
N SER A 31 -11.43 0.06 1.51
CA SER A 31 -10.74 1.20 2.11
C SER A 31 -9.22 1.14 1.89
N ALA A 32 -8.50 2.20 2.26
CA ALA A 32 -7.04 2.23 2.21
C ALA A 32 -6.38 1.07 2.99
N THR A 33 -7.02 0.59 4.07
CA THR A 33 -6.54 -0.57 4.84
C THR A 33 -6.54 -1.87 4.03
N GLY A 34 -7.47 -2.06 3.09
CA GLY A 34 -7.42 -3.24 2.23
C GLY A 34 -6.24 -3.18 1.24
N ALA A 35 -5.80 -1.98 0.85
CA ALA A 35 -4.59 -1.83 0.05
C ALA A 35 -3.32 -2.22 0.81
N TRP A 36 -3.29 -2.01 2.14
CA TRP A 36 -2.21 -2.48 3.01
C TRP A 36 -2.08 -4.00 2.99
N GLU A 37 -3.21 -4.71 3.15
CA GLU A 37 -3.26 -6.17 3.12
C GLU A 37 -2.90 -6.71 1.74
N ALA A 38 -3.42 -6.08 0.67
CA ALA A 38 -3.09 -6.46 -0.71
C ALA A 38 -1.59 -6.32 -0.98
N ALA A 39 -0.96 -5.22 -0.54
CA ALA A 39 0.48 -5.05 -0.69
C ALA A 39 1.27 -6.15 0.04
N ILE A 40 0.96 -6.40 1.31
CA ILE A 40 1.66 -7.43 2.12
C ILE A 40 1.53 -8.82 1.49
N THR A 41 0.30 -9.25 1.20
CA THR A 41 0.02 -10.62 0.75
C THR A 41 0.52 -10.94 -0.66
N ASN A 42 0.71 -9.92 -1.51
CA ASN A 42 1.19 -10.14 -2.88
C ASN A 42 2.73 -10.17 -2.98
N VAL A 43 3.46 -9.59 -2.02
CA VAL A 43 4.91 -9.40 -2.16
C VAL A 43 5.74 -9.98 -1.00
N LEU A 44 5.11 -10.41 0.09
CA LEU A 44 5.77 -10.94 1.27
C LEU A 44 5.16 -12.26 1.71
N SER A 45 5.97 -13.07 2.40
CA SER A 45 5.57 -14.30 3.06
C SER A 45 5.79 -14.21 4.58
N PRO A 46 5.05 -14.98 5.39
CA PRO A 46 5.30 -15.06 6.83
C PRO A 46 6.76 -15.38 7.14
N GLY A 47 7.35 -14.65 8.09
CA GLY A 47 8.78 -14.74 8.43
C GLY A 47 9.68 -13.76 7.68
N ASP A 48 9.21 -13.10 6.61
CA ASP A 48 9.97 -12.04 5.95
C ASP A 48 10.18 -10.84 6.88
N GLY A 49 11.34 -10.19 6.75
CA GLY A 49 11.69 -9.01 7.53
C GLY A 49 11.23 -7.72 6.85
N VAL A 50 10.64 -6.80 7.60
CA VAL A 50 10.25 -5.48 7.10
C VAL A 50 10.73 -4.37 8.02
N LEU A 51 11.12 -3.24 7.43
CA LEU A 51 11.49 -2.03 8.16
C LEU A 51 10.32 -1.04 8.12
N ALA A 52 9.75 -0.74 9.28
CA ALA A 52 8.69 0.24 9.45
C ALA A 52 9.25 1.58 9.97
N PHE A 53 8.84 2.67 9.32
CA PHE A 53 9.11 4.03 9.79
C PHE A 53 7.88 4.58 10.47
N ASN A 54 7.95 4.83 11.78
CA ASN A 54 6.82 5.39 12.51
C ASN A 54 6.73 6.91 12.27
N GLN A 55 5.85 7.31 11.36
CA GLN A 55 5.57 8.70 11.01
C GLN A 55 4.13 9.11 11.37
N GLY A 56 3.52 8.43 12.33
CA GLY A 56 2.17 8.73 12.82
C GLY A 56 1.22 7.53 12.78
N PHE A 57 -0.02 7.78 13.17
CA PHE A 57 -1.03 6.75 13.48
C PHE A 57 -1.19 5.67 12.41
N PHE A 58 -1.27 6.06 11.12
CA PHE A 58 -1.46 5.09 10.04
C PHE A 58 -0.22 4.22 9.79
N ALA A 59 0.98 4.75 9.98
CA ALA A 59 2.21 3.98 9.83
C ALA A 59 2.33 2.92 10.94
N GLU A 60 2.00 3.31 12.17
CA GLU A 60 1.92 2.39 13.31
C GLU A 60 0.88 1.29 13.08
N LYS A 61 -0.32 1.65 12.61
CA LYS A 61 -1.37 0.67 12.30
C LYS A 61 -1.01 -0.28 11.16
N TRP A 62 -0.32 0.19 10.13
CA TRP A 62 0.12 -0.71 9.06
C TRP A 62 1.22 -1.67 9.55
N ALA A 63 2.13 -1.21 10.42
CA ALA A 63 3.12 -2.08 11.06
C ALA A 63 2.44 -3.18 11.91
N GLU A 64 1.43 -2.83 12.71
CA GLU A 64 0.63 -3.82 13.47
C GLU A 64 -0.05 -4.85 12.54
N VAL A 65 -0.55 -4.42 11.37
CA VAL A 65 -1.12 -5.33 10.36
C VAL A 65 -0.04 -6.28 9.83
N ALA A 66 1.15 -5.78 9.49
CA ALA A 66 2.26 -6.59 9.01
C ALA A 66 2.67 -7.68 10.02
N GLU A 67 2.73 -7.36 11.32
CA GLU A 67 3.00 -8.33 12.39
C GLU A 67 1.92 -9.43 12.43
N ARG A 68 0.64 -9.07 12.25
CA ARG A 68 -0.47 -10.04 12.22
C ARG A 68 -0.41 -10.98 11.01
N PHE A 69 0.23 -10.57 9.92
CA PHE A 69 0.54 -11.45 8.78
C PHE A 69 1.80 -12.31 9.01
N GLY A 70 2.40 -12.28 10.20
CA GLY A 70 3.57 -13.08 10.57
C GLY A 70 4.89 -12.51 10.09
N LEU A 71 4.94 -11.22 9.73
CA LEU A 71 6.17 -10.55 9.31
C LEU A 71 7.01 -10.15 10.53
N ARG A 72 8.33 -10.17 10.37
CA ARG A 72 9.28 -9.67 11.38
C ARG A 72 9.47 -8.18 11.18
N VAL A 73 8.67 -7.39 11.89
CA VAL A 73 8.72 -5.93 11.80
C VAL A 73 9.83 -5.39 12.69
N SER A 74 10.75 -4.64 12.09
CA SER A 74 11.69 -3.78 12.80
C SER A 74 11.25 -2.34 12.64
N SER A 75 11.19 -1.59 13.74
CA SER A 75 10.91 -0.15 13.71
C SER A 75 12.20 0.62 14.00
N ASN A 76 12.49 1.64 13.21
CA ASN A 76 13.56 2.58 13.56
C ASN A 76 12.95 3.78 14.32
N PRO A 77 13.35 4.05 15.58
CA PRO A 77 12.86 5.20 16.35
C PRO A 77 13.32 6.59 15.82
N GLY A 78 14.01 6.66 14.68
CA GLY A 78 14.95 7.74 14.38
C GLY A 78 14.50 8.86 13.43
N MET A 79 13.25 9.37 13.50
CA MET A 79 12.91 10.63 12.80
C MET A 79 12.15 11.67 13.65
N LEU A 80 12.17 11.54 14.98
CA LEU A 80 11.67 12.56 15.92
C LEU A 80 12.68 12.97 17.02
N VAL A 81 13.99 12.87 16.76
CA VAL A 81 15.00 13.54 17.59
C VAL A 81 16.05 14.17 16.67
N GLY A 82 15.84 15.42 16.27
CA GLY A 82 16.80 16.15 15.45
C GLY A 82 16.22 17.22 14.53
N ALA A 83 15.41 18.12 15.07
CA ALA A 83 15.23 19.49 14.59
C ALA A 83 15.07 20.39 15.81
#